data_AF-A0A959F4C6-F1
#
_entry.id   AF-A0A959F4C6-F1
#
_cell.length_a   1.000
_cell.length_b   1.000
_cell.length_c   1.000
_cell.angle_alpha   90.00
_cell.angle_beta   90.00
_cell.angle_gamma   90.00
#
_symmetry.space_group_name_H-M   'P 1'
#
loop_
_entity.id
_entity.type
_entity.pdbx_description
1 polymer ?
#
loop_
_entity_poly.entity_id
_entity_poly.type
_entity_poly.pdbx_seq_one_letter_code
_entity_poly.pdbx_strand_id
1 'polypeptide(L)' 'MDQKRAIVWFRQDLRVHDNEALTEALRHADEVIPVYVFDERVFG' A
#
# COMPACT_ATOMS: atom_id res chain seq x y z
N MET A 1 2.43 -22.60 -8.36
CA MET A 1 2.11 -22.19 -6.98
C MET A 1 1.53 -20.80 -7.10
N ASP A 2 0.35 -20.56 -6.53
CA ASP A 2 -0.29 -19.25 -6.64
C ASP A 2 0.42 -18.27 -5.70
N GLN A 3 0.95 -17.16 -6.23
CA GLN A 3 1.63 -16.14 -5.41
C GLN A 3 0.61 -15.20 -4.79
N LYS A 4 0.65 -15.05 -3.47
CA LYS A 4 -0.19 -14.10 -2.75
C LYS A 4 0.31 -12.68 -2.99
N ARG A 5 -0.53 -11.87 -3.63
CA ARG A 5 -0.29 -10.45 -3.86
C ARG A 5 -1.16 -9.61 -2.95
N ALA A 6 -0.59 -8.56 -2.37
CA ALA A 6 -1.32 -7.55 -1.60
C ALA A 6 -1.15 -6.17 -2.22
N ILE A 7 -2.18 -5.34 -2.12
CA ILE A 7 -2.11 -3.91 -2.45
C ILE A 7 -2.10 -3.13 -1.15
N VAL A 8 -1.13 -2.23 -0.99
CA VAL A 8 -1.12 -1.25 0.12
C VAL A 8 -1.52 0.10 -0.46
N TRP A 9 -2.74 0.54 -0.16
CA TRP A 9 -3.26 1.81 -0.62
C TRP A 9 -2.95 2.93 0.37
N PHE A 10 -2.02 3.79 0.00
CA PHE A 10 -1.73 5.03 0.71
C PHE A 10 -2.82 6.05 0.40
N ARG A 11 -3.49 6.57 1.44
CA ARG A 11 -4.51 7.63 1.32
C ARG A 11 -4.06 8.94 1.96
N GLN A 12 -3.27 8.84 3.02
CA GLN A 12 -2.69 9.93 3.79
C GLN A 12 -1.25 9.54 4.11
N ASP A 13 -0.35 10.52 4.16
CA ASP A 13 1.08 10.37 4.50
C ASP A 13 1.81 9.21 3.82
N LEU A 14 2.60 9.51 2.80
CA LEU A 14 3.44 8.56 2.09
C LEU A 14 4.66 8.13 2.94
N ARG A 15 4.42 7.33 3.98
CA ARG A 15 5.47 6.84 4.90
C ARG A 15 5.57 5.33 4.95
N VAL A 16 6.81 4.87 5.08
CA VAL A 16 7.16 3.45 5.25
C VAL A 16 7.40 3.06 6.71
N HIS A 17 7.88 4.01 7.52
CA HIS A 17 8.06 3.80 8.96
C HIS A 17 6.69 3.84 9.65
N ASP A 18 6.54 3.00 10.68
CA ASP A 18 5.34 2.96 11.52
C ASP A 18 4.02 2.90 10.71
N ASN A 19 4.00 1.99 9.74
CA ASN A 19 2.86 1.75 8.88
C ASN A 19 2.39 0.30 9.06
N GLU A 20 1.37 0.12 9.91
CA GLU A 20 0.81 -1.19 10.25
C GLU A 20 0.28 -1.93 9.01
N ALA A 21 -0.41 -1.22 8.10
CA ALA A 21 -0.94 -1.82 6.89
C ALA A 21 0.17 -2.37 5.96
N LEU A 22 1.27 -1.62 5.81
CA LEU A 22 2.45 -2.08 5.07
C LEU A 22 3.12 -3.27 5.78
N THR A 23 3.24 -3.20 7.11
CA THR A 23 3.84 -4.27 7.93
C THR A 23 3.06 -5.57 7.79
N GLU A 24 1.74 -5.52 7.88
CA GLU A 24 0.88 -6.69 7.75
C GLU A 24 0.89 -7.26 6.33
N ALA A 25 0.91 -6.41 5.30
CA ALA A 25 1.02 -6.85 3.91
C ALA A 25 2.33 -7.63 3.66
N LEU A 26 3.46 -7.11 4.15
CA LEU A 26 4.77 -7.76 4.02
C LEU A 26 4.87 -9.08 4.78
N ARG A 27 4.08 -9.27 5.85
CA ARG A 27 4.04 -10.54 6.61
C ARG A 27 3.25 -11.64 5.90
N HIS A 28 2.27 -11.28 5.07
CA HIS A 28 1.26 -12.23 4.58
C HIS A 28 1.23 -12.42 3.05
N ALA A 29 1.96 -11.59 2.30
CA ALA A 29 2.02 -11.63 0.84
C ALA A 29 3.46 -11.91 0.34
N ASP A 30 3.55 -12.62 -0.77
CA ASP A 30 4.80 -12.87 -1.50
C ASP A 30 5.24 -11.61 -2.28
N GLU A 31 4.28 -10.77 -2.66
CA GLU A 31 4.51 -9.51 -3.37
C GLU A 31 3.53 -8.43 -2.87
N VAL A 32 4.06 -7.23 -2.62
CA VAL A 32 3.29 -6.07 -2.17
C VAL A 32 3.37 -4.97 -3.22
N ILE A 33 2.22 -4.49 -3.68
CA ILE A 33 2.09 -3.41 -4.65
C ILE A 33 1.61 -2.15 -3.90
N PRO A 34 2.51 -1.19 -3.61
CA PRO A 34 2.12 0.08 -3.02
C PRO A 34 1.42 0.96 -4.07
N VAL A 35 0.25 1.50 -3.74
CA VAL A 35 -0.56 2.35 -4.63
C VAL A 35 -0.97 3.63 -3.91
N TYR A 36 -0.95 4.73 -4.63
CA TYR A 36 -1.59 5.98 -4.23
C TYR A 36 -2.54 6.41 -5.35
N VAL A 37 -3.75 6.84 -4.99
CA VAL A 37 -4.74 7.34 -5.96
C VAL A 37 -4.71 8.86 -5.91
N PHE A 38 -4.15 9.48 -6.94
CA PHE A 38 -4.16 10.91 -7.10
C PHE A 38 -5.53 11.36 -7.66
N ASP A 39 -6.22 12.22 -6.91
CA ASP A 39 -7.51 12.78 -7.30
C ASP A 39 -7.35 14.27 -7.63
N GLU A 40 -7.42 14.63 -8.92
CA GLU A 40 -7.30 16.02 -9.37
C GLU A 40 -8.36 16.95 -8.76
N ARG A 41 -9.50 16.44 -8.30
CA ARG A 41 -10.53 17.27 -7.63
C ARG A 41 -10.11 17.72 -6.23
N VAL A 42 -9.15 17.02 -5.63
CA VAL A 42 -8.64 17.29 -4.29
C VAL A 42 -7.38 18.17 -4.35
N PHE A 43 -6.65 18.14 -5.46
CA PHE A 43 -5.32 18.76 -5.59
C PHE A 43 -5.16 19.73 -6.78
N GLY A 44 -6.21 19.94 -7.59
CA GLY A 44 -6.24 20.85 -8.75
C GLY A 44 -7.10 22.08 -8.53
#